data_AF-A0ABD0P234-F1
#
_entry.id   AF-A0ABD0P234-F1
#
_cell.length_a   1.000
_cell.length_b   1.000
_cell.length_c   1.000
_cell.angle_alpha   90.00
_cell.angle_beta   90.00
_cell.angle_gamma   90.00
#
_symmetry.space_group_name_H-M   'P 1'
#
loop_
_entity.id
_entity.type
_entity.pdbx_description
1 polymer ?
#
loop_
_entity_poly.entity_id
_entity_poly.type
_entity_poly.pdbx_seq_one_letter_code
_entity_poly.pdbx_strand_id
1 'polypeptide(L)'
;ERVGGFTVVCKDTEEAKRVESQLKILIRPIYSNPPMNGARIASTILTTPELYKEWLVEVKGMADRIIKMREMLVSNLKKEGSTHNWQHVIDQIGMFCFTGLKPEQASAFWNL
;
A
#
# COMPACT_ATOMS: atom_id res chain seq x y z
N GLU A 1 -7.41 12.59 2.50
CA GLU A 1 -6.14 13.32 2.69
C GLU A 1 -5.10 12.85 1.67
N ARG A 2 -4.22 13.73 1.19
CA ARG A 2 -3.14 13.40 0.22
C ARG A 2 -1.79 13.50 0.96
N VAL A 3 -1.31 12.38 1.49
CA VAL A 3 -0.12 12.34 2.37
C VAL A 3 0.90 11.38 1.80
N GLY A 4 2.15 11.83 1.67
CA GLY A 4 3.27 11.02 1.20
C GLY A 4 4.58 11.77 1.41
N GLY A 5 5.69 11.03 1.33
CA GLY A 5 7.05 11.57 1.40
C GLY A 5 7.88 11.09 0.22
N PHE A 6 8.71 11.97 -0.33
CA PHE A 6 9.70 11.65 -1.36
C PHE A 6 11.09 11.95 -0.81
N THR A 7 11.99 10.97 -0.89
CA THR A 7 13.35 11.07 -0.32
C THR A 7 14.37 10.70 -1.37
N VAL A 8 15.41 11.51 -1.51
CA VAL A 8 16.58 11.22 -2.35
C VAL A 8 17.78 11.02 -1.43
N VAL A 9 18.37 9.82 -1.47
CA VAL A 9 19.60 9.52 -0.74
C VAL A 9 20.77 10.09 -1.54
N CYS A 10 21.54 10.99 -0.93
CA CYS A 10 22.68 11.66 -1.55
C CYS A 10 23.98 11.21 -0.90
N LYS A 11 25.12 11.42 -1.58
CA LYS A 11 26.44 11.04 -1.06
C LYS A 11 26.79 11.76 0.24
N ASP A 12 26.47 13.05 0.32
CA ASP A 12 26.79 13.92 1.46
C ASP A 12 25.73 15.01 1.66
N THR A 13 25.84 15.75 2.76
CA THR A 13 24.90 16.82 3.13
C THR A 13 24.89 17.98 2.13
N GLU A 14 26.02 18.25 1.47
CA GLU A 14 26.10 19.34 0.50
C GLU A 14 25.38 18.98 -0.80
N GLU A 15 25.49 17.74 -1.24
CA GLU A 15 24.69 17.21 -2.34
C GLU A 15 23.20 17.20 -2.01
N ALA A 16 22.83 16.76 -0.80
CA ALA A 16 21.43 16.77 -0.37
C ALA A 16 20.80 18.17 -0.44
N LYS A 17 21.50 19.22 -0.01
CA LYS A 17 21.04 20.61 -0.13
C LYS A 17 20.84 21.04 -1.59
N ARG A 18 21.77 20.68 -2.47
CA ARG A 18 21.64 20.98 -3.92
C ARG A 18 20.43 20.28 -4.52
N VAL A 19 20.24 18.99 -4.24
CA VAL A 19 19.08 18.22 -4.70
C VAL A 19 17.77 18.80 -4.14
N GLU A 20 17.72 19.13 -2.84
CA GLU A 20 16.55 19.72 -2.20
C GLU A 20 16.14 21.04 -2.88
N SER A 21 17.10 21.89 -3.26
CA SER A 21 16.80 23.13 -3.99
C SER A 21 16.11 22.88 -5.33
N GLN A 22 16.55 21.86 -6.07
CA GLN A 22 15.96 21.49 -7.37
C GLN A 22 14.56 20.91 -7.19
N LEU A 23 14.36 20.08 -6.16
CA LEU A 23 13.04 19.55 -5.83
C LEU A 23 12.04 20.68 -5.49
N LYS A 24 12.46 21.69 -4.71
CA LYS A 24 11.60 22.84 -4.41
C LYS A 24 11.22 23.64 -5.66
N ILE A 25 12.14 23.81 -6.60
CA ILE A 25 11.87 24.47 -7.89
C ILE A 25 10.83 23.69 -8.69
N LEU A 26 10.91 22.35 -8.73
CA LEU A 26 9.95 21.50 -9.42
C LEU A 26 8.58 21.42 -8.74
N ILE A 27 8.53 21.39 -7.40
CA ILE A 27 7.29 21.30 -6.64
C ILE A 27 6.41 22.54 -6.83
N ARG A 28 7.04 23.73 -6.86
CA ARG A 28 6.34 25.02 -6.91
C ARG A 28 5.36 25.16 -8.08
N PRO A 29 5.70 24.83 -9.35
CA PRO A 29 4.75 24.87 -10.45
C PRO A 29 3.73 23.71 -10.45
N ILE A 30 3.99 22.59 -9.78
CA ILE A 30 3.07 21.43 -9.80
C ILE A 30 1.89 21.67 -8.85
N TYR A 31 2.17 22.05 -7.61
CA TYR A 31 1.13 22.25 -6.60
C TYR A 31 1.44 23.36 -5.58
N SER A 32 2.42 24.22 -5.86
CA SER A 32 2.89 25.30 -4.99
C SER A 32 3.48 24.80 -3.67
N ASN A 33 2.64 24.36 -2.73
CA ASN A 33 3.02 23.85 -1.42
C ASN A 33 2.08 22.70 -1.02
N PRO A 34 2.57 21.70 -0.27
CA PRO A 34 1.77 20.52 0.09
C PRO A 34 0.65 20.86 1.09
N PRO A 35 -0.47 20.10 1.09
CA PRO A 35 -1.54 20.25 2.09
C PRO A 35 -1.07 19.84 3.49
N MET A 36 -1.50 20.61 4.50
CA MET A 36 -0.95 20.51 5.85
C MET A 36 -1.64 19.47 6.75
N ASN A 37 -2.94 19.25 6.57
CA ASN A 37 -3.75 18.49 7.52
C ASN A 37 -3.27 17.04 7.69
N GLY A 38 -3.25 16.26 6.59
CA GLY A 38 -2.81 14.88 6.66
C GLY A 38 -1.34 14.70 7.08
N ALA A 39 -0.45 15.64 6.73
CA ALA A 39 0.94 15.61 7.19
C ALA A 39 1.04 15.77 8.71
N ARG A 40 0.20 16.62 9.31
CA ARG A 40 0.13 16.76 10.78
C ARG A 40 -0.39 15.49 11.45
N ILE A 41 -1.45 14.88 10.90
CA ILE A 41 -1.98 13.61 11.45
C ILE A 41 -0.91 12.52 11.42
N ALA A 42 -0.25 12.32 10.26
CA ALA A 42 0.83 11.34 10.13
C ALA A 42 1.99 11.66 11.09
N SER A 43 2.42 12.92 11.18
CA SER A 43 3.46 13.32 12.12
C SER A 43 3.08 12.99 13.56
N THR A 44 1.87 13.36 14.00
CA THR A 44 1.40 13.11 15.37
C THR A 44 1.39 11.63 15.70
N ILE A 45 0.90 10.78 14.79
CA ILE A 45 0.91 9.33 14.98
C ILE A 45 2.34 8.80 15.07
N LEU A 46 3.23 9.21 14.17
CA LEU A 46 4.59 8.69 14.07
C LEU A 46 5.53 9.19 15.19
N THR A 47 5.26 10.34 15.80
CA THR A 47 6.11 10.92 16.85
C THR A 47 5.56 10.75 18.27
N THR A 48 4.34 10.22 18.43
CA THR A 48 3.73 9.95 19.75
C THR A 48 3.81 8.44 20.02
N PRO A 49 4.62 7.96 20.99
CA PRO A 49 4.88 6.53 21.18
C PRO A 49 3.62 5.67 21.34
N GLU A 50 2.62 6.16 22.04
CA GLU A 50 1.36 5.47 22.30
C GLU A 50 0.55 5.31 21.00
N LEU A 51 0.40 6.40 20.23
CA LEU A 51 -0.31 6.39 18.94
C LEU A 51 0.43 5.57 17.89
N TYR A 52 1.76 5.62 17.88
CA TYR A 52 2.58 4.81 16.97
C TYR A 52 2.36 3.31 17.23
N LYS A 53 2.36 2.92 18.50
CA LYS A 53 2.10 1.53 18.91
C LYS A 53 0.70 1.08 18.50
N GLU A 54 -0.32 1.91 18.75
CA GLU A 54 -1.70 1.63 18.34
C GLU A 54 -1.81 1.48 16.82
N TRP A 55 -1.25 2.43 16.07
CA TRP A 55 -1.24 2.40 14.61
C TRP A 55 -0.60 1.13 14.04
N LEU A 56 0.52 0.67 14.60
CA LEU A 56 1.15 -0.59 14.17
C LEU A 56 0.24 -1.81 14.41
N VAL A 57 -0.52 -1.84 15.51
CA VAL A 57 -1.50 -2.91 15.77
C VAL A 57 -2.63 -2.87 14.75
N GLU A 58 -3.16 -1.69 14.43
CA GLU A 58 -4.22 -1.54 13.43
C GLU A 58 -3.75 -1.94 12.03
N VAL A 59 -2.56 -1.49 11.62
CA VAL A 59 -1.94 -1.87 10.34
C VAL A 59 -1.76 -3.38 10.26
N LYS A 60 -1.27 -4.01 11.33
CA LYS A 60 -1.18 -5.47 11.41
C LYS A 60 -2.55 -6.13 11.29
N GLY A 61 -3.56 -5.63 12.00
CA GLY A 61 -4.93 -6.17 11.92
C GLY A 61 -5.51 -6.11 10.50
N MET A 62 -5.26 -5.03 9.76
CA MET A 62 -5.64 -4.93 8.35
C MET A 62 -4.91 -5.96 7.48
N ALA A 63 -3.60 -6.15 7.69
CA ALA A 63 -2.81 -7.14 6.96
C ALA A 63 -3.27 -8.58 7.27
N ASP A 64 -3.46 -8.92 8.54
CA ASP A 64 -3.95 -10.23 9.00
C ASP A 64 -5.31 -10.56 8.38
N ARG A 65 -6.21 -9.57 8.29
CA ARG A 65 -7.53 -9.75 7.64
C ARG A 65 -7.38 -10.09 6.16
N ILE A 66 -6.49 -9.42 5.42
CA ILE A 66 -6.25 -9.71 4.00
C ILE A 66 -5.69 -11.12 3.83
N ILE A 67 -4.73 -11.52 4.66
CA ILE A 67 -4.14 -12.87 4.65
C ILE A 67 -5.24 -13.92 4.89
N LYS A 68 -6.06 -13.73 5.93
CA LYS A 68 -7.18 -14.64 6.23
C LYS A 68 -8.17 -14.76 5.07
N MET A 69 -8.50 -13.66 4.39
CA MET A 69 -9.40 -13.71 3.22
C MET A 69 -8.79 -14.51 2.07
N ARG A 70 -7.48 -14.42 1.85
CA ARG A 70 -6.77 -15.22 0.82
C ARG A 70 -6.79 -16.70 1.15
N GLU A 71 -6.50 -17.07 2.40
CA GLU A 71 -6.58 -18.46 2.88
C GLU A 71 -8.00 -19.02 2.73
N MET A 72 -9.00 -18.25 3.12
CA MET A 72 -10.41 -18.64 3.00
C MET A 72 -10.82 -18.83 1.54
N LEU A 73 -10.43 -17.94 0.63
CA LEU A 73 -10.72 -18.07 -0.79
C LEU A 73 -10.14 -19.37 -1.36
N VAL A 74 -8.86 -19.66 -1.10
CA VAL A 74 -8.20 -20.87 -1.60
C VAL A 74 -8.81 -22.14 -1.00
N SER A 75 -9.12 -22.13 0.30
CA SER A 75 -9.78 -23.25 0.96
C SER A 75 -11.15 -23.52 0.36
N ASN A 76 -11.95 -22.48 0.11
CA ASN A 76 -13.27 -22.61 -0.49
C ASN A 76 -13.20 -23.06 -1.95
N LEU A 77 -12.26 -22.56 -2.76
CA LEU A 77 -12.08 -23.03 -4.14
C LEU A 77 -11.74 -24.53 -4.19
N LYS A 78 -10.91 -25.01 -3.27
CA LYS A 78 -10.64 -26.46 -3.13
C LYS A 78 -11.89 -27.23 -2.72
N LYS A 79 -12.67 -26.70 -1.78
CA LYS A 79 -13.93 -27.31 -1.32
C LYS A 79 -14.98 -27.41 -2.43
N GLU A 80 -15.08 -26.40 -3.29
CA GLU A 80 -15.97 -26.39 -4.47
C GLU A 80 -15.43 -27.23 -5.64
N GLY A 81 -14.33 -27.96 -5.46
CA GLY A 81 -13.82 -28.93 -6.42
C GLY A 81 -12.84 -28.36 -7.47
N SER A 82 -12.32 -27.14 -7.28
CA SER A 82 -11.31 -26.61 -8.19
C SER A 82 -10.02 -27.43 -8.13
N THR A 83 -9.54 -27.88 -9.29
CA THR A 83 -8.31 -28.69 -9.44
C THR A 83 -7.06 -27.85 -9.72
N HIS A 84 -7.22 -26.54 -9.91
CA HIS A 84 -6.09 -25.65 -10.18
C HIS A 84 -5.23 -25.42 -8.94
N ASN A 85 -3.93 -25.16 -9.14
CA ASN A 85 -3.06 -24.70 -8.07
C ASN A 85 -3.35 -23.22 -7.78
N TRP A 86 -3.90 -22.94 -6.60
CA TRP A 86 -4.22 -21.58 -6.13
C TRP A 86 -3.21 -21.02 -5.12
N GLN A 87 -2.05 -21.65 -4.94
CA GLN A 87 -1.05 -21.23 -3.94
C GLN A 87 -0.57 -19.78 -4.16
N HIS A 88 -0.53 -19.32 -5.41
CA HIS A 88 -0.18 -17.93 -5.76
C HIS A 88 -1.12 -16.89 -5.12
N VAL A 89 -2.36 -17.25 -4.76
CA VAL A 89 -3.28 -16.33 -4.07
C VAL A 89 -2.85 -16.11 -2.62
N ILE A 90 -2.25 -17.10 -1.98
CA ILE A 90 -1.72 -17.02 -0.61
C ILE A 90 -0.34 -16.37 -0.60
N ASP A 91 0.53 -16.74 -1.55
CA ASP A 91 1.91 -16.25 -1.61
C ASP A 91 2.01 -14.75 -1.96
N GLN A 92 0.98 -14.20 -2.62
CA GLN A 92 0.90 -12.78 -2.94
C GLN A 92 0.66 -11.93 -1.69
N ILE A 93 1.48 -10.89 -1.53
CA ILE A 93 1.43 -9.97 -0.38
C ILE A 93 0.72 -8.66 -0.78
N GLY A 94 -0.05 -8.13 0.17
CA GLY A 94 -0.75 -6.86 0.03
C GLY A 94 -2.18 -7.00 -0.46
N MET A 95 -2.81 -5.87 -0.72
CA MET A 95 -4.25 -5.78 -0.97
C MET A 95 -4.66 -6.35 -2.34
N PHE A 96 -3.80 -6.22 -3.35
CA PHE A 96 -4.11 -6.63 -4.72
C PHE A 96 -3.67 -8.05 -5.00
N CYS A 97 -4.44 -8.76 -5.81
CA CYS A 97 -4.15 -10.12 -6.21
C CYS A 97 -4.33 -10.25 -7.73
N PHE A 98 -3.29 -10.70 -8.43
CA PHE A 98 -3.46 -11.29 -9.74
C PHE A 98 -4.05 -12.69 -9.54
N THR A 99 -5.32 -12.85 -9.90
CA THR A 99 -6.06 -14.10 -9.74
C THR A 99 -5.60 -15.18 -10.72
N GLY A 100 -5.02 -14.78 -11.87
CA GLY A 100 -4.69 -15.69 -12.96
C GLY A 100 -5.87 -15.99 -13.89
N LEU A 101 -7.01 -15.33 -13.69
CA LEU A 101 -8.16 -15.42 -14.58
C LEU A 101 -7.84 -14.74 -15.92
N LYS A 102 -8.25 -15.40 -17.01
CA LYS A 102 -8.22 -14.81 -18.35
C LYS A 102 -9.31 -13.72 -18.48
N PRO A 103 -9.17 -12.77 -19.43
CA PRO A 103 -10.17 -11.72 -19.64
C PRO A 103 -11.59 -12.25 -19.81
N GLU A 104 -11.77 -13.39 -20.48
CA GLU A 104 -13.09 -13.99 -20.71
C GLU A 104 -13.68 -14.53 -19.41
N GLN A 105 -12.85 -15.15 -18.56
CA GLN A 105 -13.26 -15.66 -17.25
C GLN A 105 -13.59 -14.51 -16.28
N ALA A 106 -12.80 -13.44 -16.30
CA ALA A 106 -13.08 -12.24 -15.52
C ALA A 106 -14.38 -11.56 -15.97
N SER A 107 -14.63 -11.51 -17.28
CA SER A 107 -15.84 -10.90 -17.84
C SER A 107 -17.11 -11.68 -17.50
N ALA A 108 -17.01 -13.01 -17.37
CA ALA A 108 -18.15 -13.85 -17.01
C ALA A 108 -18.77 -13.47 -15.64
N PHE A 109 -17.98 -12.91 -14.71
CA PHE A 109 -18.49 -12.44 -13.41
C PHE A 109 -19.40 -11.21 -13.50
N TRP A 110 -19.30 -10.42 -14.57
CA TRP A 110 -20.16 -9.23 -14.76
C TRP A 110 -21.51 -9.54 -15.40
N ASN A 111 -21.66 -10.75 -15.95
CA ASN A 111 -22.88 -11.20 -16.63
C ASN A 111 -23.72 -12.16 -15.77
N LEU A 112 -23.34 -12.35 -14.50
CA LEU A 112 -24.09 -13.05 -13.47
C LEU A 112 -24.90 -12.03 -12.65
#